data_AF-A9XNW7-F1
#
_entry.id   AF-A9XNW7-F1
#
_cell.length_a   1.000
_cell.length_b   1.000
_cell.length_c   1.000
_cell.angle_alpha   90.00
_cell.angle_beta   90.00
_cell.angle_gamma   90.00
#
_symmetry.space_group_name_H-M   'P 1'
#
loop_
_entity.id
_entity.type
_entity.pdbx_description
1 polymer ?
#
loop_
_entity_poly.entity_id
_entity_poly.type
_entity_poly.pdbx_seq_one_letter_code
_entity_poly.pdbx_strand_id
1 'polypeptide(L)'
;QGGSLHHSNLIMPRRMYRLVVRGCSGENQPEEKKKAERQTFLTLEEAGLVEVSGLGTHERFLCRLTISSLNLMRVISDQEGCPIEELNAGRICDWFVKDKLKREQ
;
A
#
# COMPACT_ATOMS: atom_id res chain seq x y z
N GLN A 1 -40.44 24.41 -38.74
CA GLN A 1 -40.63 24.36 -37.28
C GLN A 1 -41.43 23.10 -37.00
N GLY A 2 -41.01 22.06 -36.27
CA GLY A 2 -39.76 21.67 -35.65
C GLY A 2 -39.91 20.17 -35.39
N GLY A 3 -38.82 19.39 -35.54
CA GLY A 3 -38.85 17.94 -35.39
C GLY A 3 -39.14 17.53 -33.95
N SER A 4 -40.03 16.55 -33.77
CA SER A 4 -40.29 15.92 -32.47
C SER A 4 -39.24 14.85 -32.20
N LEU A 5 -38.25 15.21 -31.37
CA LEU A 5 -37.29 14.28 -30.77
C LEU A 5 -37.87 13.80 -29.43
N HIS A 6 -38.48 12.62 -29.42
CA HIS A 6 -38.75 11.92 -28.16
C HIS A 6 -37.43 11.37 -27.63
N HIS A 7 -36.92 12.01 -26.57
CA HIS A 7 -35.75 11.57 -25.82
C HIS A 7 -36.03 10.23 -25.14
N SER A 8 -35.32 9.20 -25.59
CA SER A 8 -35.22 7.90 -24.93
C SER A 8 -34.52 8.07 -23.58
N ASN A 9 -35.25 7.82 -22.48
CA ASN A 9 -34.66 7.64 -21.16
C ASN A 9 -33.83 6.35 -21.13
N LEU A 10 -32.52 6.44 -21.36
CA LEU A 10 -31.60 5.37 -20.98
C LEU A 10 -31.34 5.46 -19.47
N ILE A 11 -32.13 4.70 -18.72
CA ILE A 11 -31.83 4.34 -17.33
C ILE A 11 -30.57 3.48 -17.36
N MET A 12 -29.43 4.07 -17.00
CA MET A 12 -28.19 3.31 -16.83
C MET A 12 -28.31 2.43 -15.58
N PRO A 13 -28.04 1.11 -15.68
CA PRO A 13 -28.01 0.27 -14.50
C PRO A 13 -26.80 0.65 -13.65
N ARG A 14 -27.05 0.97 -12.37
CA ARG A 14 -26.02 1.09 -11.34
C ARG A 14 -25.27 -0.24 -11.27
N ARG A 15 -24.07 -0.30 -11.84
CA ARG A 15 -23.12 -1.39 -11.61
C ARG A 15 -22.82 -1.43 -10.12
N MET A 16 -23.49 -2.35 -9.43
CA MET A 16 -23.21 -2.71 -8.06
C MET A 16 -21.86 -3.42 -8.04
N TYR A 17 -20.79 -2.67 -7.78
CA TYR A 17 -19.48 -3.25 -7.53
C TYR A 17 -19.59 -4.06 -6.24
N ARG A 18 -19.80 -5.37 -6.39
CA ARG A 18 -19.66 -6.33 -5.28
C ARG A 18 -18.17 -6.33 -4.90
N LEU A 19 -17.81 -5.49 -3.94
CA LEU A 19 -16.51 -5.50 -3.31
C LEU A 19 -16.39 -6.79 -2.51
N VAL A 20 -15.78 -7.81 -3.10
CA VAL A 20 -15.42 -9.03 -2.35
C VAL A 20 -14.12 -8.71 -1.60
N VAL A 21 -14.25 -8.36 -0.32
CA VAL A 21 -13.10 -8.29 0.59
C VAL A 21 -12.67 -9.72 0.86
N ARG A 22 -11.65 -10.18 0.14
CA ARG A 22 -10.97 -11.44 0.44
C ARG A 22 -10.05 -11.19 1.63
N GLY A 23 -10.54 -11.49 2.84
CA GLY A 23 -9.72 -11.53 4.04
C GLY A 23 -8.57 -12.53 3.83
N CYS A 24 -7.34 -12.06 3.96
CA CYS A 24 -6.19 -12.95 4.08
C CYS A 24 -6.22 -13.56 5.49
N SER A 25 -6.94 -14.66 5.66
CA SER A 25 -6.70 -15.57 6.78
C SER A 25 -5.35 -16.24 6.57
N GLY A 26 -4.45 -16.04 7.54
CA GLY A 26 -3.20 -16.79 7.61
C GLY A 26 -3.51 -18.24 7.93
N GLU A 27 -3.45 -19.10 6.92
CA GLU A 27 -3.37 -20.54 7.11
C GLU A 27 -1.95 -20.99 6.81
N ASN A 28 -1.29 -21.47 7.87
CA ASN A 28 -0.08 -22.26 7.78
C ASN A 28 -0.37 -23.51 6.94
N GLN A 29 0.27 -23.62 5.77
CA GLN A 29 0.51 -24.91 5.14
C GLN A 29 1.90 -24.91 4.47
N PRO A 30 2.63 -26.03 4.58
CA PRO A 30 3.97 -26.19 4.01
C PRO A 30 3.87 -26.39 2.50
N GLU A 31 5.02 -26.62 1.86
CA GLU A 31 5.25 -27.03 0.47
C GLU A 31 5.82 -25.92 -0.45
N GLU A 32 6.92 -26.31 -1.07
CA GLU A 32 7.93 -25.47 -1.70
C GLU A 32 7.56 -24.96 -3.11
N LYS A 33 8.44 -24.09 -3.63
CA LYS A 33 8.69 -23.82 -5.08
C LYS A 33 7.77 -22.82 -5.79
N LYS A 34 7.96 -21.56 -5.42
CA LYS A 34 8.49 -20.46 -6.28
C LYS A 34 8.25 -19.17 -5.52
N LYS A 35 9.08 -18.93 -4.51
CA LYS A 35 9.10 -17.70 -3.74
C LYS A 35 9.76 -16.63 -4.61
N ALA A 36 9.05 -16.14 -5.63
CA ALA A 36 9.13 -14.72 -5.91
C ALA A 36 8.78 -14.10 -4.56
N GLU A 37 9.81 -13.65 -3.85
CA GLU A 37 9.65 -13.08 -2.52
C GLU A 37 8.53 -12.07 -2.64
N ARG A 38 7.35 -12.42 -2.12
CA ARG A 38 6.43 -11.41 -1.66
C ARG A 38 7.24 -10.70 -0.60
N GLN A 39 7.95 -9.65 -1.01
CA GLN A 39 8.59 -8.73 -0.10
C GLN A 39 7.44 -8.23 0.75
N THR A 40 7.29 -8.86 1.90
CA THR A 40 6.35 -8.39 2.89
C THR A 40 6.88 -7.04 3.29
N PHE A 41 6.05 -6.01 3.23
CA PHE A 41 6.43 -4.65 3.62
C PHE A 41 6.92 -4.54 5.07
N LEU A 42 6.70 -5.61 5.86
CA LEU A 42 7.12 -5.78 7.24
C LEU A 42 8.02 -7.01 7.33
N THR A 43 8.99 -6.98 8.24
CA THR A 43 9.71 -8.18 8.66
C THR A 43 8.78 -9.11 9.44
N LEU A 44 9.21 -10.37 9.61
CA LEU A 44 8.47 -11.33 10.44
C LEU A 44 8.34 -10.83 11.88
N GLU A 45 9.39 -10.20 12.44
CA GLU A 45 9.34 -9.65 13.79
C GLU A 45 8.31 -8.50 13.87
N GLU A 46 8.33 -7.58 12.91
CA GLU A 46 7.41 -6.44 12.87
C GLU A 46 5.95 -6.89 12.73
N ALA A 47 5.68 -7.85 11.83
CA ALA A 47 4.35 -8.42 11.68
C ALA A 47 3.89 -9.12 12.97
N GLY A 48 4.79 -9.86 13.62
CA GLY A 48 4.52 -10.50 14.91
C GLY A 48 4.15 -9.49 15.99
N LEU A 49 4.88 -8.38 16.10
CA LEU A 49 4.60 -7.30 17.04
C LEU A 49 3.21 -6.70 16.83
N VAL A 50 2.79 -6.51 15.57
CA VAL A 50 1.42 -6.02 15.29
C VAL A 50 0.37 -7.01 15.76
N GLU A 51 0.55 -8.32 15.53
CA GLU A 51 -0.47 -9.31 15.91
C GLU A 51 -0.60 -9.50 17.43
N VAL A 52 0.49 -9.36 18.20
CA VAL A 52 0.46 -9.51 19.66
C VAL A 52 0.15 -8.21 20.41
N SER A 53 0.02 -7.08 19.71
CA SER A 53 -0.23 -5.76 20.31
C SER A 53 -1.60 -5.59 20.96
N GLY A 54 -2.53 -6.54 20.75
CA GLY A 54 -3.90 -6.44 21.24
C GLY A 54 -4.79 -5.43 20.51
N LEU A 55 -4.29 -4.83 19.42
CA LEU A 55 -5.03 -3.88 18.58
C LEU A 55 -6.24 -4.53 17.89
N GLY A 56 -7.31 -3.76 17.70
CA GLY A 56 -8.44 -4.15 16.87
C GLY A 56 -8.04 -4.28 15.39
N THR A 57 -8.88 -4.94 14.57
CA THR A 57 -8.56 -5.22 13.15
C THR A 57 -8.22 -3.97 12.34
N HIS A 58 -8.97 -2.88 12.53
CA HIS A 58 -8.73 -1.62 11.82
C HIS A 58 -7.41 -0.96 12.24
N GLU A 59 -7.10 -1.01 13.53
CA GLU A 59 -5.88 -0.44 14.09
C GLU A 59 -4.64 -1.25 13.68
N ARG A 60 -4.75 -2.59 13.57
CA ARG A 60 -3.66 -3.41 13.02
C ARG A 60 -3.31 -3.01 11.60
N PHE A 61 -4.31 -2.74 10.76
CA PHE A 61 -4.04 -2.27 9.40
C PHE A 61 -3.28 -0.94 9.41
N LEU A 62 -3.73 0.04 10.21
CA LEU A 62 -3.04 1.32 10.35
C LEU A 62 -1.62 1.14 10.88
N CYS A 63 -1.43 0.30 11.91
CA CYS A 63 -0.13 0.00 12.47
C CYS A 63 0.84 -0.57 11.41
N ARG A 64 0.36 -1.51 10.58
CA ARG A 64 1.14 -2.07 9.47
C ARG A 64 1.52 -1.00 8.45
N LEU A 65 0.62 -0.08 8.11
CA LEU A 65 0.94 1.05 7.24
C LEU A 65 2.02 1.95 7.85
N THR A 66 1.87 2.31 9.13
CA THR A 66 2.81 3.19 9.82
C THR A 66 4.21 2.59 9.90
N ILE A 67 4.33 1.31 10.26
CA ILE A 67 5.65 0.63 10.31
C ILE A 67 6.25 0.56 8.89
N SER A 68 5.44 0.29 7.87
CA SER A 68 5.91 0.29 6.48
C SER A 68 6.45 1.66 6.07
N SER A 69 5.78 2.75 6.47
CA SER A 69 6.26 4.12 6.24
C SER A 69 7.58 4.41 6.96
N LEU A 70 7.73 3.96 8.20
CA LEU A 70 8.98 4.11 8.95
C LEU A 70 10.15 3.37 8.28
N ASN A 71 9.92 2.16 7.80
CA ASN A 71 10.94 1.39 7.10
C ASN A 71 11.36 2.07 5.79
N LEU A 72 10.43 2.65 5.05
CA LEU A 72 10.76 3.47 3.89
C LEU A 72 11.60 4.69 4.27
N MET A 73 11.26 5.39 5.36
CA MET A 73 12.06 6.52 5.84
C MET A 73 13.50 6.11 6.19
N ARG A 74 13.70 4.94 6.82
CA ARG A 74 15.04 4.40 7.10
C ARG A 74 15.84 4.18 5.81
N VAL A 75 15.20 3.58 4.79
CA VAL A 75 15.83 3.38 3.47
C VAL A 75 16.23 4.71 2.83
N ILE A 76 15.37 5.73 2.91
CA ILE A 76 15.68 7.07 2.38
C ILE A 76 16.86 7.68 3.14
N SER A 77 16.87 7.55 4.48
CA SER A 77 17.96 8.00 5.36
C SER A 77 19.31 7.43 4.93
N ASP A 78 19.35 6.10 4.75
CA ASP A 78 20.56 5.37 4.36
C ASP A 78 21.05 5.79 2.97
N GLN A 79 20.13 6.05 2.03
CA GLN A 79 20.46 6.44 0.67
C GLN A 79 20.93 7.89 0.53
N GLU A 80 20.36 8.82 1.31
CA GLU A 80 20.77 10.23 1.32
C GLU A 80 21.97 10.48 2.25
N GLY A 81 22.35 9.49 3.08
CA GLY A 81 23.51 9.56 3.96
C GLY A 81 23.34 10.57 5.11
N CYS A 82 22.09 10.82 5.52
CA CYS A 82 21.76 11.69 6.64
C CYS A 82 20.97 10.91 7.70
N PRO A 83 20.98 11.35 8.97
CA PRO A 83 20.16 10.72 10.01
C PRO A 83 18.66 10.94 9.75
N ILE A 84 17.82 10.03 10.27
CA ILE A 84 16.38 10.00 9.97
C ILE A 84 15.67 11.25 10.50
N GLU A 85 16.22 11.85 11.57
CA GLU A 85 15.75 13.09 12.19
C GLU A 85 15.94 14.33 11.28
N GLU A 86 16.86 14.27 10.31
CA GLU A 86 17.10 15.33 9.33
C GLU A 86 16.22 15.21 8.08
N LEU A 87 15.50 14.09 7.92
CA LEU A 87 14.55 13.92 6.83
C LEU A 87 13.37 14.87 7.02
N ASN A 88 13.22 15.80 6.08
CA ASN A 88 12.08 16.69 5.98
C ASN A 88 11.33 16.47 4.65
N ALA A 89 10.14 17.06 4.54
CA ALA A 89 9.30 16.91 3.35
C ALA A 89 10.02 17.26 2.04
N GLY A 90 10.88 18.28 2.04
CA GLY A 90 11.67 18.65 0.87
C GLY A 90 12.64 17.54 0.45
N ARG A 91 13.45 17.03 1.39
CA ARG A 91 14.38 15.92 1.13
C ARG A 91 13.66 14.66 0.65
N ILE A 92 12.51 14.34 1.24
CA ILE A 92 11.71 13.18 0.84
C ILE A 92 11.20 13.35 -0.61
N CYS A 93 10.66 14.52 -0.95
CA CYS A 93 10.23 14.82 -2.32
C CYS A 93 11.39 14.73 -3.31
N ASP A 94 12.54 15.31 -2.99
CA ASP A 94 13.73 15.27 -3.85
C ASP A 94 14.22 13.84 -4.07
N TRP A 95 14.24 13.03 -3.01
CA TRP A 95 14.59 11.62 -3.11
C TRP A 95 13.64 10.87 -4.06
N PHE A 96 12.33 11.08 -3.97
CA PHE A 96 11.36 10.44 -4.87
C PHE A 96 11.57 10.83 -6.34
N VAL A 97 11.96 12.09 -6.63
CA VAL A 97 12.29 12.53 -7.98
C VAL A 97 13.55 11.81 -8.48
N LYS A 98 14.62 11.73 -7.67
CA LYS A 98 15.85 11.01 -8.02
C LYS A 98 15.61 9.51 -8.22
N ASP A 99 14.82 8.88 -7.34
CA ASP A 99 14.49 7.46 -7.37
C ASP A 99 13.72 7.08 -8.63
N LYS A 100 12.75 7.92 -9.04
CA LYS A 100 12.03 7.74 -10.30
C LYS A 100 13.00 7.69 -11.50
N LEU A 101 13.93 8.65 -11.57
CA LEU A 101 14.91 8.71 -12.66
C LEU A 101 15.85 7.50 -12.70
N LYS A 102 16.22 6.94 -11.53
CA LYS A 102 17.02 5.70 -11.44
C LYS A 102 16.27 4.47 -11.94
N ARG A 103 14.95 4.42 -11.79
CA ARG A 103 14.11 3.30 -12.25
C ARG A 103 13.80 3.34 -13.74
N GLU A 104 13.90 4.50 -14.36
CA GLU A 104 13.65 4.71 -15.79
C GLU A 104 14.92 4.54 -16.66
N GLN A 105 16.11 4.50 -16.07
CA GLN A 105 17.41 4.26 -16.73
C GLN A 105 17.84 2.79 -16.62
#